data_AF-A0A3N5TH38-F1
#
_entry.id   AF-A0A3N5TH38-F1
#
_cell.length_a   1.000
_cell.length_b   1.000
_cell.length_c   1.000
_cell.angle_alpha   90.00
_cell.angle_beta   90.00
_cell.angle_gamma   90.00
#
_symmetry.space_group_name_H-M   'P 1'
#
loop_
_entity.id
_entity.type
_entity.pdbx_description
1 polymer ?
#
loop_
_entity_poly.entity_id
_entity_poly.type
_entity_poly.pdbx_seq_one_letter_code
_entity_poly.pdbx_strand_id
1 'polypeptide(L)' 'MRHRVAGRKLGRHTQHREWMFRNMLVSLLTHERIRTTLPKAKELRGWADKVISL' A
#
# COMPACT_ATOMS: atom_id res chain seq x y z
N MET A 1 -14.37 -16.14 -11.79
CA MET A 1 -13.67 -14.86 -12.05
C MET A 1 -13.93 -13.89 -10.89
N ARG A 2 -12.98 -13.03 -10.49
CA ARG A 2 -13.25 -11.94 -9.53
C ARG A 2 -13.87 -10.75 -10.27
N HIS A 3 -15.19 -10.67 -10.31
CA HIS A 3 -15.89 -9.52 -10.90
C HIS A 3 -15.98 -8.36 -9.91
N ARG A 4 -15.66 -7.14 -10.37
CA ARG A 4 -15.80 -5.87 -9.60
C ARG A 4 -15.07 -5.84 -8.25
N VAL A 5 -14.02 -6.64 -8.06
CA VAL A 5 -13.27 -6.65 -6.80
C VAL A 5 -12.04 -5.75 -6.91
N ALA A 6 -12.04 -4.65 -6.15
CA ALA A 6 -10.90 -3.76 -6.04
C ALA A 6 -9.79 -4.35 -5.15
N GLY A 7 -8.54 -3.92 -5.39
CA GLY A 7 -7.39 -4.22 -4.55
C GLY A 7 -6.71 -5.57 -4.82
N ARG A 8 -5.39 -5.59 -4.60
CA ARG A 8 -4.52 -6.76 -4.80
C ARG A 8 -4.29 -7.51 -3.49
N LYS A 9 -4.38 -8.85 -3.51
CA LYS A 9 -4.07 -9.69 -2.34
C LYS A 9 -2.57 -9.72 -2.00
N LEU A 10 -1.70 -9.51 -2.99
CA LEU A 10 -0.23 -9.51 -2.85
C LEU A 10 0.35 -10.77 -2.17
N GLY A 11 -0.36 -11.91 -2.29
CA GLY A 11 0.00 -13.18 -1.65
C GLY A 11 0.02 -13.14 -0.12
N ARG A 12 -0.70 -12.19 0.53
CA ARG A 12 -0.67 -11.98 1.98
C ARG A 12 -2.06 -11.99 2.58
N HIS A 13 -2.17 -12.48 3.82
CA HIS A 13 -3.36 -12.31 4.66
C HIS A 13 -3.64 -10.81 4.89
N THR A 14 -4.90 -10.47 5.15
CA THR A 14 -5.34 -9.07 5.29
C THR A 14 -4.57 -8.34 6.38
N GLN A 15 -4.45 -8.93 7.58
CA GLN A 15 -3.70 -8.32 8.69
C GLN A 15 -2.26 -8.00 8.29
N HIS A 16 -1.51 -8.98 7.77
CA HIS A 16 -0.12 -8.76 7.38
C HIS A 16 0.03 -7.74 6.24
N ARG A 17 -0.95 -7.67 5.32
CA ARG A 17 -0.97 -6.67 4.25
C ARG A 17 -1.17 -5.25 4.79
N GLU A 18 -2.04 -5.07 5.79
CA GLU A 18 -2.24 -3.77 6.45
C GLU A 18 -0.98 -3.30 7.19
N TRP A 19 -0.36 -4.16 7.99
CA TRP A 19 0.90 -3.85 8.66
C TRP A 19 2.02 -3.48 7.68
N MET A 20 2.14 -4.24 6.59
CA MET A 20 3.11 -3.95 5.53
C MET A 20 2.89 -2.54 4.93
N PHE A 21 1.65 -2.16 4.63
CA PHE A 21 1.36 -0.83 4.07
C PHE A 21 1.60 0.30 5.08
N ARG A 22 1.27 0.10 6.36
CA ARG A 22 1.59 1.08 7.42
C ARG A 22 3.09 1.33 7.51
N ASN A 23 3.90 0.28 7.51
CA ASN A 23 5.36 0.41 7.57
C ASN A 23 5.90 1.09 6.31
N MET A 24 5.42 0.70 5.12
CA MET A 24 5.81 1.33 3.86
C MET A 24 5.42 2.81 3.79
N LEU A 25 4.26 3.18 4.34
CA LEU A 25 3.82 4.57 4.42
C LEU A 25 4.73 5.39 5.32
N VAL A 26 5.05 4.89 6.52
CA VAL A 26 6.00 5.56 7.43
C VAL A 26 7.35 5.75 6.73
N SER A 27 7.91 4.70 6.14
CA SER A 27 9.18 4.81 5.40
C SER A 27 9.10 5.79 4.22
N LEU A 28 7.98 5.87 3.52
CA LEU A 28 7.77 6.82 2.43
C LEU A 28 7.75 8.27 2.96
N LEU A 29 7.08 8.52 4.07
CA LEU A 29 7.03 9.85 4.68
C LEU A 29 8.37 10.27 5.29
N THR A 30 9.13 9.33 5.88
CA THR A 30 10.43 9.62 6.50
C THR A 30 11.54 9.85 5.49
N HIS A 31 11.53 9.11 4.37
CA HIS A 31 12.64 9.13 3.41
C HIS A 31 12.27 9.76 2.06
N GLU A 32 11.03 10.24 1.90
CA GLU A 32 10.44 10.86 0.69
C GLU A 32 10.41 9.95 -0.56
N ARG A 33 11.19 8.86 -0.58
CA ARG A 33 11.29 7.91 -1.67
C ARG A 33 11.66 6.53 -1.13
N ILE A 34 10.95 5.51 -1.59
CA ILE A 34 11.25 4.11 -1.30
C ILE A 34 11.33 3.28 -2.58
N ARG A 35 12.14 2.21 -2.55
CA ARG A 35 12.15 1.19 -3.62
C ARG A 35 11.20 0.06 -3.24
N THR A 36 10.24 -0.24 -4.11
CA THR A 36 9.28 -1.33 -3.90
C THR A 36 8.82 -1.92 -5.24
N THR A 37 7.97 -2.95 -5.21
CA THR A 37 7.44 -3.55 -6.43
C THR A 37 6.29 -2.73 -7.01
N LEU A 38 6.13 -2.74 -8.34
CA LEU A 38 5.06 -2.04 -9.03
C LEU A 38 3.65 -2.26 -8.44
N PRO A 39 3.20 -3.51 -8.17
CA PRO A 39 1.88 -3.72 -7.59
C PRO A 39 1.76 -3.17 -6.17
N LYS A 40 2.82 -3.20 -5.35
CA LYS A 40 2.81 -2.59 -4.00
C LYS A 40 2.73 -1.07 -4.09
N ALA A 41 3.50 -0.44 -4.98
CA ALA A 41 3.48 1.00 -5.18
C ALA A 41 2.11 1.52 -5.62
N LYS A 42 1.45 0.82 -6.56
CA LYS A 42 0.11 1.18 -7.04
C LYS A 42 -0.95 1.12 -5.93
N GLU A 43 -0.85 0.16 -5.02
CA GLU A 43 -1.78 0.07 -3.87
C GLU A 43 -1.43 1.07 -2.77
N LEU A 44 -0.13 1.31 -2.51
CA LEU A 44 0.33 2.27 -1.49
C LEU A 44 -0.15 3.69 -1.79
N ARG A 45 -0.28 4.08 -3.07
CA ARG A 45 -0.76 5.40 -3.47
C ARG A 45 -2.05 5.80 -2.75
N GLY A 46 -3.07 4.93 -2.75
CA GLY A 46 -4.34 5.23 -2.09
C GLY A 46 -4.25 5.31 -0.56
N TRP A 47 -3.21 4.75 0.06
CA TRP A 47 -2.94 4.95 1.48
C TRP A 47 -2.25 6.29 1.74
N ALA A 48 -1.26 6.63 0.90
CA ALA A 48 -0.54 7.90 1.01
C ALA A 48 -1.45 9.11 0.77
N ASP A 49 -2.29 9.06 -0.28
CA ASP A 49 -3.23 10.13 -0.61
C ASP A 49 -4.17 10.44 0.58
N LYS A 50 -4.71 9.38 1.20
CA LYS A 50 -5.58 9.50 2.38
C LYS A 50 -4.90 10.11 3.59
N VAL A 51 -3.59 9.96 3.73
CA VAL A 51 -2.84 10.50 4.88
C VAL A 51 -2.41 11.93 4.63
N ILE A 52 -2.09 12.29 3.38
CA ILE A 52 -1.72 13.66 3.00
C ILE A 52 -2.95 14.58 2.96
N SER A 53 -4.13 14.05 2.61
CA SER A 53 -5.37 14.83 2.53
C SER A 53 -6.10 15.02 3.88
N LEU A 54 -5.51 14.60 5.00
CA LEU A 54 -6.04 14.84 6.35
C LEU A 54 -5.50 16.16 6.89
#